data_AF-A0A6I4XGJ0-F1
#
_entry.id   AF-A0A6I4XGJ0-F1
#
_cell.length_a   1.000
_cell.length_b   1.000
_cell.length_c   1.000
_cell.angle_alpha   90.00
_cell.angle_beta   90.00
_cell.angle_gamma   90.00
#
_symmetry.space_group_name_H-M   'P 1'
#
loop_
_entity.id
_entity.type
_entity.pdbx_description
1 polymer ?
#
loop_
_entity_poly.entity_id
_entity_poly.type
_entity_poly.pdbx_seq_one_letter_code
_entity_poly.pdbx_strand_id
1 'polypeptide(L)'
;MSSIVYMIVTFTMCLYGLYLYGKMFKLEDIDQYLSKENQESLLKNCYYDHSFKKHTLQEIEIMIHRINAQLMDLNEDRLIVRAELSSKIDSLKALKHKILVDSYNEKLAELSPDQRALDDWDRF
;
A
#
# COMPACT_ATOMS: atom_id res chain seq x y z
N MET A 1 -3.35 35.75 31.10
CA MET A 1 -3.38 34.29 30.94
C MET A 1 -4.13 33.81 29.70
N SER A 2 -5.13 34.54 29.17
CA SER A 2 -5.93 34.08 28.03
C SER A 2 -5.17 33.93 26.69
N SER A 3 -4.21 34.80 26.37
CA SER A 3 -3.52 34.80 25.06
C SER A 3 -2.65 33.55 24.82
N ILE A 4 -1.97 33.04 25.86
CA ILE A 4 -1.14 31.84 25.76
C ILE A 4 -2.02 30.60 25.54
N VAL A 5 -3.17 30.54 26.20
CA VAL A 5 -4.14 29.45 26.04
C VAL A 5 -4.69 29.41 24.62
N TYR A 6 -5.05 30.57 24.03
CA TYR A 6 -5.49 30.62 22.63
C TYR A 6 -4.40 30.16 21.66
N MET A 7 -3.13 30.56 21.89
CA MET A 7 -2.01 30.17 21.03
C MET A 7 -1.76 28.66 21.08
N ILE A 8 -1.86 28.04 22.26
CA ILE A 8 -1.76 26.58 22.43
C ILE A 8 -2.89 25.86 21.71
N VAL A 9 -4.15 26.32 21.85
CA VAL A 9 -5.31 25.69 21.21
C VAL A 9 -5.24 25.79 19.68
N THR A 10 -4.81 26.92 19.13
CA THR A 10 -4.61 27.05 17.69
C THR A 10 -3.48 26.15 17.19
N PHE A 11 -2.40 26.01 17.97
CA PHE A 11 -1.27 25.16 17.60
C PHE A 11 -1.64 23.67 17.63
N THR A 12 -2.38 23.22 18.65
CA THR A 12 -2.85 21.83 18.72
C THR A 12 -3.86 21.52 17.61
N MET A 13 -4.73 22.45 17.22
CA MET A 13 -5.63 22.29 16.08
C MET A 13 -4.88 22.21 14.74
N CYS A 14 -3.83 23.02 14.54
CA CYS A 14 -2.98 22.94 13.35
C CYS A 14 -2.21 21.60 13.30
N LEU A 15 -1.64 21.15 14.41
CA LEU A 15 -0.98 19.85 14.50
C LEU A 15 -1.95 18.70 14.23
N TYR A 16 -3.17 18.78 14.75
CA TYR A 16 -4.22 17.80 14.48
C TYR A 16 -4.67 17.82 13.02
N GLY A 17 -4.77 19.00 12.41
CA GLY A 17 -5.04 19.15 10.98
C GLY A 17 -3.95 18.55 10.10
N LEU A 18 -2.67 18.79 10.42
CA LEU A 18 -1.52 18.18 9.74
C LEU A 18 -1.46 16.66 9.94
N TYR A 19 -1.79 16.19 11.14
CA TYR A 19 -1.89 14.77 11.45
C TYR A 19 -2.98 14.09 10.61
N LEU A 20 -4.18 14.68 10.52
CA LEU A 20 -5.27 14.16 9.70
C LEU A 20 -4.96 14.24 8.20
N TYR A 21 -4.35 15.33 7.73
CA TYR A 21 -3.96 15.48 6.33
C TYR A 21 -2.90 14.44 5.93
N GLY A 22 -1.88 14.25 6.76
CA GLY A 22 -0.88 13.19 6.59
C GLY A 22 -1.46 11.77 6.71
N LYS A 23 -2.65 11.60 7.31
CA LYS A 23 -3.38 10.33 7.36
C LYS A 23 -4.20 10.08 6.09
N MET A 24 -4.81 11.11 5.49
CA MET A 24 -5.54 11.02 4.22
C MET A 24 -4.63 10.78 3.02
N PHE A 25 -3.52 11.51 2.90
CA PHE A 25 -2.57 11.38 1.78
C PHE A 25 -1.97 9.95 1.68
N LYS A 26 -1.95 9.20 2.78
CA LYS A 26 -1.33 7.85 2.87
C LYS A 26 -2.26 6.69 2.52
N LEU A 27 -3.56 6.91 2.40
CA LEU A 27 -4.52 5.89 1.95
C LEU A 27 -4.58 5.82 0.43
N GLU A 28 -4.37 6.96 -0.23
CA GLU A 28 -4.29 7.10 -1.68
C GLU A 28 -3.12 6.25 -2.26
N ASP A 29 -2.00 6.18 -1.53
CA ASP A 29 -0.86 5.30 -1.85
C ASP A 29 -1.25 3.80 -1.85
N ILE A 30 -2.14 3.37 -0.96
CA ILE A 30 -2.58 1.97 -0.87
C ILE A 30 -3.44 1.62 -2.09
N ASP A 31 -4.33 2.53 -2.49
CA ASP A 31 -5.19 2.31 -3.65
C ASP A 31 -4.40 2.23 -4.95
N GLN A 32 -3.27 2.94 -5.05
CA GLN A 32 -2.34 2.77 -6.16
C GLN A 32 -1.76 1.35 -6.19
N TYR A 33 -1.33 0.78 -5.06
CA TYR A 33 -0.81 -0.59 -5.02
C TYR A 33 -1.90 -1.65 -5.31
N LEU A 34 -3.15 -1.35 -4.97
CA LEU A 34 -4.27 -2.27 -5.16
C LEU A 34 -4.94 -2.14 -6.53
N SER A 35 -4.61 -1.10 -7.31
CA SER A 35 -5.14 -0.94 -8.67
C SER A 35 -4.69 -2.09 -9.56
N LYS A 36 -5.60 -2.59 -10.40
CA LYS A 36 -5.31 -3.75 -11.25
C LYS A 36 -4.12 -3.52 -12.18
N GLU A 37 -4.06 -2.34 -12.80
CA GLU A 37 -2.98 -1.97 -13.73
C GLU A 37 -1.62 -1.94 -13.02
N ASN A 38 -1.57 -1.39 -11.80
CA ASN A 38 -0.33 -1.34 -11.04
C ASN A 38 0.07 -2.71 -10.50
N GLN A 39 -0.88 -3.57 -10.11
CA GLN A 39 -0.56 -4.93 -9.66
C GLN A 39 0.15 -5.74 -10.74
N GLU A 40 -0.23 -5.60 -12.01
CA GLU A 40 0.43 -6.33 -13.09
C GLU A 40 1.88 -5.88 -13.29
N SER A 41 2.10 -4.57 -13.36
CA SER A 41 3.44 -3.97 -13.45
C SER A 41 4.30 -4.33 -12.24
N LEU A 42 3.73 -4.27 -11.04
CA LEU A 42 4.41 -4.56 -9.80
C LEU A 42 4.79 -6.04 -9.69
N LEU A 43 3.91 -6.97 -10.08
CA LEU A 43 4.21 -8.40 -10.12
C LEU A 43 5.31 -8.71 -11.14
N LYS A 44 5.27 -8.07 -12.31
CA LYS A 44 6.34 -8.18 -13.33
C LYS A 44 7.68 -7.70 -12.78
N ASN A 45 7.73 -6.52 -12.19
CA ASN A 45 8.97 -5.95 -11.64
C ASN A 45 9.51 -6.79 -10.49
N CYS A 46 8.64 -7.31 -9.61
CA CYS A 46 9.05 -8.22 -8.54
C CYS A 46 9.59 -9.56 -9.07
N TYR A 47 9.14 -10.00 -10.24
CA TYR A 47 9.61 -11.24 -10.85
C TYR A 47 11.04 -11.09 -11.37
N TYR A 48 11.34 -10.00 -12.08
CA TYR A 48 12.65 -9.78 -12.70
C TYR A 48 13.68 -9.15 -11.73
N ASP A 49 13.27 -8.23 -10.86
CA ASP A 49 14.17 -7.55 -9.92
C ASP A 49 13.93 -8.01 -8.47
N HIS A 50 14.86 -8.79 -7.93
CA HIS A 50 14.84 -9.26 -6.55
C HIS A 50 15.01 -8.15 -5.50
N SER A 51 15.75 -7.08 -5.82
CA SER A 51 15.88 -5.92 -4.92
C SER A 51 14.57 -5.16 -4.84
N PHE A 52 13.93 -4.94 -5.99
CA PHE A 52 12.58 -4.38 -6.08
C PHE A 52 11.60 -5.25 -5.29
N LYS A 53 11.57 -6.57 -5.52
CA LYS A 53 10.72 -7.52 -4.77
C LYS A 53 10.87 -7.38 -3.27
N LYS A 54 12.10 -7.33 -2.76
CA LYS A 54 12.37 -7.17 -1.33
C LYS A 54 11.82 -5.85 -0.79
N HIS A 55 12.06 -4.75 -1.51
CA HIS A 55 11.57 -3.43 -1.13
C HIS A 55 10.04 -3.37 -1.12
N THR A 56 9.39 -3.86 -2.17
CA THR A 56 7.93 -3.91 -2.29
C THR A 56 7.29 -4.73 -1.17
N LEU A 57 7.86 -5.89 -0.82
CA LEU A 57 7.35 -6.70 0.30
C LEU A 57 7.45 -5.95 1.64
N GLN A 58 8.53 -5.19 1.86
CA GLN A 58 8.68 -4.34 3.05
C GLN A 58 7.66 -3.21 3.09
N GLU A 59 7.43 -2.51 1.97
CA GLU A 59 6.43 -1.46 1.89
C GLU A 59 5.02 -1.99 2.17
N ILE A 60 4.66 -3.18 1.65
CA ILE A 60 3.38 -3.83 1.96
C ILE A 60 3.24 -4.12 3.47
N GLU A 61 4.29 -4.61 4.13
CA GLU A 61 4.25 -4.83 5.58
C GLU A 61 4.08 -3.54 6.37
N ILE A 62 4.78 -2.48 5.97
CA ILE A 62 4.64 -1.15 6.56
C ILE A 62 3.22 -0.62 6.39
N MET A 63 2.61 -0.76 5.20
CA MET A 63 1.23 -0.38 4.95
C MET A 63 0.25 -1.16 5.84
N ILE A 64 0.38 -2.49 5.92
CA ILE A 64 -0.46 -3.32 6.80
C ILE A 64 -0.32 -2.88 8.26
N HIS A 65 0.90 -2.67 8.76
CA HIS A 65 1.14 -2.25 10.13
C HIS A 65 0.50 -0.88 10.42
N ARG A 66 0.62 0.07 9.49
CA ARG A 66 -0.02 1.38 9.58
C ARG A 66 -1.54 1.27 9.65
N ILE A 67 -2.17 0.46 8.79
CA ILE A 67 -3.63 0.29 8.81
C ILE A 67 -4.07 -0.35 10.14
N ASN A 68 -3.34 -1.34 10.65
CA ASN A 68 -3.64 -1.95 11.95
C ASN A 68 -3.58 -0.92 13.10
N ALA A 69 -2.59 -0.02 13.11
CA ALA A 69 -2.54 1.06 14.09
C ALA A 69 -3.75 1.99 13.96
N GLN A 70 -4.16 2.34 12.73
CA GLN A 70 -5.36 3.15 12.51
C GLN A 70 -6.64 2.46 12.99
N LEU A 71 -6.72 1.13 12.87
CA LEU A 71 -7.84 0.34 13.35
C LEU A 71 -7.93 0.32 14.88
N MET A 72 -6.78 0.23 15.57
CA MET A 72 -6.71 0.29 17.04
C MET A 72 -7.17 1.64 17.59
N ASP A 73 -6.82 2.73 16.90
CA ASP A 73 -7.22 4.09 17.27
C ASP A 73 -8.66 4.44 16.87
N LEU A 74 -9.35 3.59 16.11
CA LEU A 74 -10.68 3.87 15.58
C LEU A 74 -11.76 3.55 16.60
N ASN A 75 -12.59 4.56 16.93
CA ASN A 75 -13.75 4.37 17.80
C ASN A 75 -14.72 3.30 17.23
N GLU A 76 -15.32 2.48 18.10
CA GLU A 76 -16.12 1.31 17.68
C GLU A 76 -17.30 1.65 16.76
N ASP A 77 -17.85 2.85 16.91
CA ASP A 77 -19.02 3.32 16.13
C ASP A 77 -18.72 3.56 14.64
N ARG A 78 -17.45 3.55 14.22
CA ARG A 78 -17.04 3.79 12.82
C ARG A 78 -16.94 2.48 12.02
N LEU A 79 -17.99 1.67 12.06
CA LEU A 79 -18.03 0.32 11.48
C LEU A 79 -17.69 0.28 9.97
N ILE A 80 -18.18 1.24 9.18
CA ILE A 80 -17.94 1.29 7.73
C ILE A 80 -16.44 1.49 7.43
N VAL A 81 -15.81 2.45 8.11
CA VAL A 81 -14.38 2.74 7.94
C VAL A 81 -13.53 1.56 8.42
N ARG A 82 -13.94 0.92 9.52
CA ARG A 82 -13.28 -0.30 10.02
C ARG A 82 -13.32 -1.43 8.98
N ALA A 83 -14.47 -1.65 8.35
CA ALA A 83 -14.62 -2.66 7.30
C ALA A 83 -13.76 -2.35 6.07
N GLU A 84 -13.70 -1.09 5.65
CA GLU A 84 -12.86 -0.65 4.52
C GLU A 84 -11.37 -0.88 4.79
N LEU A 85 -10.87 -0.47 5.96
CA LEU A 85 -9.48 -0.66 6.36
C LEU A 85 -9.12 -2.15 6.45
N SER A 86 -10.00 -2.99 7.01
CA SER A 86 -9.81 -4.45 7.04
C SER A 86 -9.74 -5.04 5.64
N SER A 87 -10.62 -4.62 4.72
CA SER A 87 -10.61 -5.07 3.31
C SER A 87 -9.30 -4.71 2.60
N LYS A 88 -8.76 -3.50 2.86
CA LYS A 88 -7.45 -3.08 2.34
C LYS A 88 -6.32 -3.95 2.88
N ILE A 89 -6.34 -4.33 4.16
CA ILE A 89 -5.36 -5.27 4.74
C ILE A 89 -5.40 -6.61 4.02
N ASP A 90 -6.59 -7.17 3.80
CA ASP A 90 -6.73 -8.48 3.16
C ASP A 90 -6.27 -8.43 1.69
N SER A 91 -6.56 -7.34 0.99
CA SER A 91 -6.07 -7.09 -0.37
C SER A 91 -4.54 -6.99 -0.42
N LEU A 92 -3.92 -6.29 0.55
CA LEU A 92 -2.46 -6.20 0.67
C LEU A 92 -1.82 -7.56 0.99
N LYS A 93 -2.44 -8.37 1.86
CA LYS A 93 -1.98 -9.74 2.14
C LYS A 93 -2.06 -10.63 0.90
N ALA A 94 -3.14 -10.51 0.12
CA ALA A 94 -3.29 -11.24 -1.13
C ALA A 94 -2.22 -10.84 -2.15
N LEU A 95 -1.94 -9.53 -2.29
CA LEU A 95 -0.86 -9.05 -3.15
C LEU A 95 0.51 -9.56 -2.69
N LYS A 96 0.80 -9.48 -1.39
CA LYS A 96 2.03 -10.04 -0.80
C LYS A 96 2.18 -11.53 -1.14
N HIS A 97 1.10 -12.30 -1.02
CA HIS A 97 1.11 -13.72 -1.35
C HIS A 97 1.44 -13.96 -2.82
N LYS A 98 0.79 -13.24 -3.75
CA LYS A 98 1.07 -13.30 -5.20
C LYS A 98 2.55 -13.03 -5.53
N ILE A 99 3.16 -12.04 -4.88
CA ILE A 99 4.58 -11.71 -5.04
C ILE A 99 5.48 -12.85 -4.52
N LEU A 100 5.12 -13.45 -3.38
CA LEU A 100 5.93 -14.52 -2.78
C LEU A 100 5.92 -15.81 -3.60
N VAL A 101 4.78 -16.14 -4.23
CA VAL A 101 4.62 -17.34 -5.06
C VAL A 101 5.00 -17.10 -6.53
N ASP A 102 5.52 -15.92 -6.87
CA ASP A 102 5.87 -15.53 -8.24
C ASP A 102 4.73 -15.77 -9.23
N SER A 103 3.52 -15.30 -8.88
CA SER A 103 2.30 -15.52 -9.69
C SER A 103 2.39 -14.94 -11.10
N TYR A 104 3.38 -14.08 -11.39
CA TYR A 104 3.66 -13.60 -12.75
C TYR A 104 4.06 -14.73 -13.70
N ASN A 105 4.55 -15.87 -13.19
CA ASN A 105 4.80 -17.08 -13.97
C ASN A 105 3.56 -17.55 -14.75
N GLU A 106 2.36 -17.37 -14.18
CA GLU A 106 1.11 -17.73 -14.84
C GLU A 106 0.92 -16.94 -16.15
N LYS A 107 1.23 -15.63 -16.12
CA LYS A 107 1.23 -14.78 -17.31
C LYS A 107 2.31 -15.18 -18.30
N LEU A 108 3.51 -15.49 -17.82
CA LEU A 108 4.60 -15.93 -18.70
C LEU A 108 4.26 -17.25 -19.42
N ALA A 109 3.50 -18.13 -18.77
CA ALA A 109 3.07 -19.40 -19.36
C ALA A 109 2.11 -19.21 -20.55
N GLU A 110 1.35 -18.11 -20.58
CA GLU A 110 0.44 -17.75 -21.68
C GLU A 110 1.16 -17.17 -22.91
N LEU A 111 2.38 -16.65 -22.73
CA LEU A 111 3.17 -16.05 -23.80
C LEU A 111 3.92 -17.10 -24.64
N SER A 112 4.04 -16.83 -25.95
CA SER A 112 4.93 -17.60 -26.83
C SER A 112 6.40 -17.39 -26.44
N PRO A 113 7.33 -18.29 -26.84
CA PRO A 113 8.75 -18.12 -26.54
C PRO A 113 9.33 -16.77 -26.99
N ASP A 114 8.95 -16.30 -28.18
CA ASP A 114 9.41 -15.02 -28.73
C ASP A 114 8.86 -13.83 -27.93
N GLN A 115 7.58 -13.89 -27.53
CA GLN A 115 6.96 -12.86 -26.69
C GLN A 115 7.56 -12.84 -25.29
N ARG A 116 7.85 -14.02 -24.72
CA ARG A 116 8.49 -14.14 -23.41
C ARG A 116 9.92 -13.58 -23.42
N ALA A 117 10.65 -13.77 -24.53
CA ALA A 117 11.99 -13.20 -24.68
C ALA A 117 11.99 -11.66 -24.74
N LEU A 118 10.92 -11.06 -25.26
CA LEU A 118 10.71 -9.60 -25.30
C LEU A 118 10.10 -9.05 -24.00
N ASP A 119 9.54 -9.91 -23.14
CA ASP A 119 8.93 -9.50 -21.86
C ASP A 119 9.97 -9.19 -20.78
N ASP A 120 11.13 -9.82 -20.84
CA ASP A 120 12.28 -9.60 -19.96
C ASP A 120 13.08 -8.38 -20.44
N TRP A 121 12.75 -7.20 -19.91
CA TRP A 121 13.35 -5.92 -20.33
C TRP A 121 14.85 -5.84 -19.99
N ASP A 122 15.36 -6.68 -19.09
CA ASP A 122 16.77 -6.73 -18.69
C ASP A 122 17.64 -7.59 -19.62
N ARG A 123 17.08 -8.18 -20.69
CA ARG A 123 17.83 -8.95 -21.69
C ARG A 123 18.45 -8.14 -22.83
N PHE A 124 18.17 -6.84 -22.91
CA PHE A 124 18.68 -5.92 -23.93
C PHE A 124 19.56 -4.83 -23.32
#